data_AF-A0A832SYN6-F1
#
_entry.id   AF-A0A832SYN6-F1
#
_cell.length_a   1.000
_cell.length_b   1.000
_cell.length_c   1.000
_cell.angle_alpha   90.00
_cell.angle_beta   90.00
_cell.angle_gamma   90.00
#
_symmetry.space_group_name_H-M   'P 1'
#
loop_
_entity.id
_entity.type
_entity.pdbx_description
1 polymer ?
#
loop_
_entity_poly.entity_id
_entity_poly.type
_entity_poly.pdbx_seq_one_letter_code
_entity_poly.pdbx_strand_id
1 'polypeptide(L)'
;MTITCEDCDTAGFRNAFTPNPDTKRAVILVHGMFGTYRVWDNFINTYRTTNQPYQLWTFSYLVSKPVEENAKELANYLEINSFRYNKIDIVGYSLGGLVAQAALRYAYEENQKNANRYTFIHKVDKAILVASPSKGSPVAVEFESYITEFINDRATDYVPMNPLTLQALKEGVSVPRVPGVDYLAIAGIRSYDFLKRTGLTDRMFGEELNDGLVGVSSAQYIGDAVLDNKCVNFWERDQDHTHLIIEKNTQDLIAQMLSSRIKDALEELDRTTTLAGYTNYYEFTIDRCSPEDVYIVIGKPVAEDQIERDLLCGCGDGICAGFESAENCPTDCTHIPATVWASLAILLIILFIPFYIRLKDYLLLFVKMVKKGLAEGKTLKQIKSELEEFGYDRSILRMADKVEKLKDYDEFKIRDLLSMELTREEMKKFSGFTIIGHWVTHSLLKKPIGGREVEEAEKAFTKERKTKAAEKEPETAGEKKEETKKEEGTAEEKKEAQKGQEKTTEEKKTPEEPEQKPPAGEGKEEAKEPEVPKPKKQIIKKAVDKIAGRKSPEDLMKELERVDKDLTEAKEENEKVGFEALF
;
A
#
# COMPACT_ATOMS: atom_id res chain seq x y z
N MET A 1 6.50 28.05 7.64
CA MET A 1 5.04 27.98 7.85
C MET A 1 4.80 27.61 9.29
N THR A 2 4.09 28.45 10.05
CA THR A 2 3.52 28.05 11.35
C THR A 2 2.31 27.16 11.08
N ILE A 3 2.30 25.94 11.61
CA ILE A 3 1.14 25.05 11.52
C ILE A 3 0.15 25.49 12.59
N THR A 4 -0.74 26.44 12.24
CA THR A 4 -1.87 26.78 13.11
C THR A 4 -2.87 25.62 13.09
N CYS A 5 -2.86 24.80 14.15
CA CYS A 5 -3.82 23.74 14.31
C CYS A 5 -5.18 24.34 14.73
N GLU A 6 -6.22 24.09 13.94
CA GLU A 6 -7.54 24.71 14.13
C GLU A 6 -8.40 24.00 15.18
N ASP A 7 -8.04 22.77 15.53
CA ASP A 7 -8.80 21.87 16.41
C ASP A 7 -7.89 21.35 17.56
N CYS A 8 -7.05 22.21 18.15
CA CYS A 8 -6.06 21.79 19.17
C CYS A 8 -6.66 21.46 20.54
N ASP A 9 -7.79 22.09 20.88
CA ASP A 9 -8.40 22.01 22.22
C ASP A 9 -9.58 21.03 22.28
N THR A 10 -10.22 20.75 21.14
CA THR A 10 -11.41 19.89 21.04
C THR A 10 -11.44 19.14 19.72
N ALA A 11 -11.99 17.91 19.74
CA ALA A 11 -12.30 17.20 18.51
C ALA A 11 -13.34 17.95 17.67
N GLY A 12 -13.13 18.00 16.36
CA GLY A 12 -13.98 18.69 15.39
C GLY A 12 -14.69 17.69 14.48
N PHE A 13 -15.97 17.92 14.18
CA PHE A 13 -16.72 17.14 13.20
C PHE A 13 -17.41 18.09 12.22
N ARG A 14 -16.83 18.22 11.02
CA ARG A 14 -17.17 19.29 10.05
C ARG A 14 -17.74 18.69 8.77
N ASN A 15 -18.82 19.25 8.24
CA ASN A 15 -19.29 18.96 6.87
C ASN A 15 -18.43 19.76 5.90
N ALA A 16 -17.63 19.08 5.09
CA ALA A 16 -16.69 19.69 4.15
C ALA A 16 -17.25 19.81 2.72
N PHE A 17 -18.27 19.00 2.39
CA PHE A 17 -18.99 19.06 1.13
C PHE A 17 -20.39 18.45 1.28
N THR A 18 -21.38 19.11 0.66
CA THR A 18 -22.74 18.59 0.47
C THR A 18 -23.09 18.78 -1.00
N PRO A 19 -23.54 17.73 -1.71
CA PRO A 19 -23.84 17.81 -3.14
C PRO A 19 -25.13 18.58 -3.41
N ASN A 20 -25.33 18.94 -4.69
CA ASN A 20 -26.56 19.53 -5.17
C ASN A 20 -27.15 18.67 -6.31
N PRO A 21 -28.31 18.00 -6.13
CA PRO A 21 -29.14 17.97 -4.92
C PRO A 21 -28.47 17.25 -3.74
N ASP A 22 -28.90 17.59 -2.52
CA ASP A 22 -28.42 16.93 -1.29
C ASP A 22 -28.78 15.44 -1.28
N THR A 23 -27.88 14.62 -0.71
CA THR A 23 -28.03 13.17 -0.59
C THR A 23 -27.86 12.74 0.85
N LYS A 24 -28.62 11.72 1.29
CA LYS A 24 -28.46 11.14 2.63
C LYS A 24 -27.35 10.07 2.70
N ARG A 25 -26.33 10.17 1.87
CA ARG A 25 -25.16 9.28 1.87
C ARG A 25 -23.97 10.09 2.35
N ALA A 26 -23.27 9.62 3.37
CA ALA A 26 -22.11 10.33 3.92
C ALA A 26 -20.86 9.47 3.87
N VAL A 27 -19.73 10.11 3.56
CA VAL A 27 -18.39 9.54 3.76
C VAL A 27 -17.72 10.29 4.92
N ILE A 28 -17.25 9.53 5.90
CA ILE A 28 -16.61 10.06 7.11
C ILE A 28 -15.10 9.86 6.98
N LEU A 29 -14.36 10.96 6.92
CA LEU A 29 -12.93 11.00 6.68
C LEU A 29 -12.20 11.25 8.01
N VAL A 30 -11.42 10.27 8.47
CA VAL A 30 -10.70 10.29 9.76
C VAL A 30 -9.20 10.32 9.49
N HIS A 31 -8.54 11.41 9.88
CA HIS A 31 -7.11 11.62 9.59
C HIS A 31 -6.17 10.81 10.48
N GLY A 32 -4.90 10.73 10.09
CA GLY A 32 -3.82 10.09 10.84
C GLY A 32 -3.17 10.99 11.90
N MET A 33 -2.23 10.42 12.66
CA MET A 33 -1.59 11.07 13.81
C MET A 33 -0.88 12.40 13.51
N PHE A 34 -0.12 12.47 12.40
CA PHE A 34 0.65 13.66 12.02
C PHE A 34 -0.12 14.61 11.08
N GLY A 35 -1.41 14.40 10.90
CA GLY A 35 -2.26 15.19 10.01
C GLY A 35 -3.34 15.98 10.77
N THR A 36 -3.99 16.89 10.03
CA THR A 36 -5.30 17.43 10.38
C THR A 36 -6.31 16.92 9.35
N TYR A 37 -7.59 17.33 9.42
CA TYR A 37 -8.55 17.04 8.36
C TYR A 37 -8.09 17.46 6.95
N ARG A 38 -7.16 18.42 6.82
CA ARG A 38 -6.65 18.95 5.56
C ARG A 38 -5.90 17.93 4.69
N VAL A 39 -5.49 16.77 5.24
CA VAL A 39 -4.96 15.66 4.42
C VAL A 39 -5.96 15.17 3.37
N TRP A 40 -7.25 15.45 3.58
CA TRP A 40 -8.35 15.12 2.68
C TRP A 40 -8.70 16.23 1.68
N ASP A 41 -8.05 17.40 1.70
CA ASP A 41 -8.48 18.55 0.89
C ASP A 41 -8.54 18.23 -0.61
N ASN A 42 -7.55 17.51 -1.16
CA ASN A 42 -7.55 17.06 -2.56
C ASN A 42 -8.75 16.15 -2.86
N PHE A 43 -9.01 15.14 -2.01
CA PHE A 43 -10.14 14.22 -2.15
C PHE A 43 -11.49 14.94 -2.06
N ILE A 44 -11.62 15.88 -1.12
CA ILE A 44 -12.83 16.70 -0.94
C ILE A 44 -13.05 17.62 -2.14
N ASN A 45 -11.99 18.23 -2.66
CA ASN A 45 -12.06 19.07 -3.86
C ASN A 45 -12.49 18.26 -5.08
N THR A 46 -11.94 17.05 -5.28
CA THR A 46 -12.39 16.11 -6.34
C THR A 46 -13.90 15.88 -6.29
N TYR A 47 -14.44 15.54 -5.12
CA TYR A 47 -15.87 15.29 -4.94
C TYR A 47 -16.73 16.55 -5.13
N ARG A 48 -16.21 17.73 -4.72
CA ARG A 48 -16.89 19.02 -4.90
C ARG A 48 -16.95 19.43 -6.38
N THR A 49 -15.82 19.40 -7.07
CA THR A 49 -15.70 19.77 -8.50
C THR A 49 -16.53 18.86 -9.39
N THR A 50 -16.61 17.57 -9.05
CA THR A 50 -17.41 16.58 -9.81
C THR A 50 -18.82 16.35 -9.24
N ASN A 51 -19.24 17.13 -8.23
CA ASN A 51 -20.55 17.07 -7.55
C ASN A 51 -21.05 15.65 -7.22
N GLN A 52 -20.18 14.82 -6.63
CA GLN A 52 -20.48 13.42 -6.34
C GLN A 52 -21.66 13.24 -5.38
N PRO A 53 -22.48 12.17 -5.49
CA PRO A 53 -23.70 11.97 -4.71
C PRO A 53 -23.44 11.49 -3.26
N TYR A 54 -22.54 12.17 -2.55
CA TYR A 54 -22.09 11.89 -1.18
C TYR A 54 -21.81 13.20 -0.45
N GLN A 55 -22.34 13.37 0.77
CA GLN A 55 -21.82 14.35 1.72
C GLN A 55 -20.45 13.89 2.22
N LEU A 56 -19.47 14.79 2.30
CA LEU A 56 -18.18 14.51 2.93
C LEU A 56 -18.08 15.20 4.27
N TRP A 57 -17.73 14.42 5.30
CA TRP A 57 -17.55 14.89 6.66
C TRP A 57 -16.15 14.54 7.13
N THR A 58 -15.47 15.48 7.77
CA THR A 58 -14.16 15.25 8.37
C THR A 58 -14.27 15.17 9.89
N PHE A 59 -13.61 14.18 10.48
CA PHE A 59 -13.40 14.11 11.91
C PHE A 59 -11.94 14.43 12.22
N SER A 60 -11.74 15.46 13.05
CA SER A 60 -10.45 15.80 13.66
C SER A 60 -10.48 15.56 15.16
N TYR A 61 -9.38 15.06 15.69
CA TYR A 61 -9.28 14.60 17.07
C TYR A 61 -7.89 14.84 17.66
N LEU A 62 -7.80 14.77 18.99
CA LEU A 62 -6.56 15.07 19.68
C LEU A 62 -5.72 13.81 19.88
N VAL A 63 -4.49 13.81 19.37
CA VAL A 63 -3.51 12.73 19.62
C VAL A 63 -3.04 12.68 21.08
N SER A 64 -3.32 13.73 21.86
CA SER A 64 -3.18 13.78 23.32
C SER A 64 -4.25 13.00 24.09
N LYS A 65 -5.32 12.54 23.42
CA LYS A 65 -6.30 11.61 23.99
C LYS A 65 -6.03 10.17 23.54
N PRO A 66 -6.36 9.15 24.35
CA PRO A 66 -6.34 7.75 23.96
C PRO A 66 -7.25 7.46 22.76
N VAL A 67 -6.98 6.35 22.05
CA VAL A 67 -7.78 5.89 20.90
C VAL A 67 -9.26 5.70 21.29
N GLU A 68 -9.52 5.15 22.48
CA GLU A 68 -10.84 4.84 23.01
C GLU A 68 -11.66 6.10 23.34
N GLU A 69 -11.01 7.21 23.68
CA GLU A 69 -11.69 8.48 23.95
C GLU A 69 -12.06 9.18 22.64
N ASN A 70 -11.10 9.27 21.71
CA ASN A 70 -11.34 9.79 20.36
C ASN A 70 -12.42 8.97 19.62
N ALA A 71 -12.46 7.65 19.83
CA ALA A 71 -13.47 6.75 19.31
C ALA A 71 -14.88 7.02 19.87
N LYS A 72 -15.00 7.30 21.19
CA LYS A 72 -16.27 7.71 21.81
C LYS A 72 -16.74 9.06 21.27
N GLU A 73 -15.83 10.01 21.07
CA GLU A 73 -16.14 11.31 20.49
C GLU A 73 -16.65 11.17 19.05
N LEU A 74 -15.98 10.38 18.20
CA LEU A 74 -16.46 10.05 16.85
C LEU A 74 -17.85 9.41 16.87
N ALA A 75 -18.06 8.38 17.70
CA ALA A 75 -19.37 7.71 17.81
C ALA A 75 -20.49 8.66 18.25
N ASN A 76 -20.20 9.58 19.18
CA ASN A 76 -21.15 10.60 19.63
C ASN A 76 -21.47 11.61 18.50
N TYR A 77 -20.47 12.08 17.75
CA TYR A 77 -20.69 13.00 16.62
C TYR A 77 -21.49 12.36 15.48
N LEU A 78 -21.23 11.08 15.19
CA LEU A 78 -22.00 10.30 14.21
C LEU A 78 -23.45 10.12 14.65
N GLU A 79 -23.71 9.93 15.96
CA GLU A 79 -25.08 9.82 16.47
C GLU A 79 -25.83 11.15 16.47
N ILE A 80 -25.20 12.24 16.93
CA ILE A 80 -25.78 13.58 16.93
C ILE A 80 -26.22 14.00 15.52
N ASN A 81 -25.47 13.58 14.49
CA ASN A 81 -25.77 13.87 13.09
C ASN A 81 -26.50 12.73 12.36
N SER A 82 -26.87 11.64 13.04
CA SER A 82 -27.36 10.41 12.38
C SER A 82 -28.59 10.64 11.52
N PHE A 83 -29.45 11.63 11.86
CA PHE A 83 -30.65 12.00 11.11
C PHE A 83 -30.39 12.55 9.70
N ARG A 84 -29.16 13.04 9.45
CA ARG A 84 -28.71 13.51 8.13
C ARG A 84 -28.44 12.35 7.17
N TYR A 85 -28.12 11.17 7.70
CA TYR A 85 -27.65 10.03 6.93
C TYR A 85 -28.66 8.87 6.93
N ASN A 86 -28.75 8.21 5.79
CA ASN A 86 -29.35 6.89 5.62
C ASN A 86 -28.25 5.82 5.42
N LYS A 87 -27.08 6.24 4.92
CA LYS A 87 -25.94 5.38 4.54
C LYS A 87 -24.64 6.10 4.89
N ILE A 88 -23.71 5.40 5.51
CA ILE A 88 -22.43 5.91 6.01
C ILE A 88 -21.33 4.96 5.54
N ASP A 89 -20.36 5.50 4.84
CA ASP A 89 -19.08 4.86 4.56
C ASP A 89 -18.00 5.60 5.36
N ILE A 90 -17.00 4.91 5.93
CA ILE A 90 -15.93 5.53 6.73
C ILE A 90 -14.58 5.25 6.07
N VAL A 91 -13.71 6.26 5.99
CA VAL A 91 -12.33 6.13 5.54
C VAL A 91 -11.42 6.59 6.68
N GLY A 92 -10.63 5.68 7.24
CA GLY A 92 -9.70 5.95 8.33
C GLY A 92 -8.25 5.75 7.90
N TYR A 93 -7.45 6.80 7.98
CA TYR A 93 -6.03 6.76 7.61
C TYR A 93 -5.13 6.68 8.84
N SER A 94 -4.14 5.78 8.83
CA SER A 94 -3.15 5.59 9.89
C SER A 94 -3.83 5.33 11.25
N LEU A 95 -3.45 6.06 12.31
CA LEU A 95 -4.11 6.09 13.61
C LEU A 95 -5.63 6.32 13.52
N GLY A 96 -6.10 7.10 12.54
CA GLY A 96 -7.51 7.32 12.28
C GLY A 96 -8.28 6.06 11.91
N GLY A 97 -7.60 5.06 11.33
CA GLY A 97 -8.17 3.72 11.11
C GLY A 97 -8.41 2.95 12.41
N LEU A 98 -7.56 3.13 13.43
CA LEU A 98 -7.79 2.54 14.77
C LEU A 98 -8.95 3.24 15.48
N VAL A 99 -8.99 4.59 15.42
CA VAL A 99 -10.10 5.40 15.97
C VAL A 99 -11.44 5.04 15.31
N ALA A 100 -11.48 4.89 13.99
CA ALA A 100 -12.67 4.48 13.25
C ALA A 100 -13.16 3.08 13.65
N GLN A 101 -12.26 2.09 13.69
CA GLN A 101 -12.60 0.73 14.15
C GLN A 101 -13.17 0.75 15.59
N ALA A 102 -12.47 1.41 16.51
CA ALA A 102 -12.87 1.51 17.91
C ALA A 102 -14.22 2.24 18.08
N ALA A 103 -14.52 3.26 17.29
CA ALA A 103 -15.79 3.99 17.34
C ALA A 103 -16.97 3.10 16.93
N LEU A 104 -16.81 2.33 15.83
CA LEU A 104 -17.80 1.35 15.37
C LEU A 104 -18.03 0.27 16.42
N ARG A 105 -16.95 -0.28 16.99
CA ARG A 105 -17.05 -1.33 18.00
C ARG A 105 -17.70 -0.84 19.29
N TYR A 106 -17.33 0.34 19.77
CA TYR A 106 -17.94 0.98 20.93
C TYR A 106 -19.45 1.18 20.75
N ALA A 107 -19.87 1.74 19.61
CA ALA A 107 -21.28 1.93 19.29
C ALA A 107 -22.06 0.60 19.24
N TYR A 108 -21.47 -0.44 18.64
CA TYR A 108 -22.05 -1.78 18.60
C TYR A 108 -22.23 -2.40 19.99
N GLU A 109 -21.20 -2.35 20.85
CA GLU A 109 -21.24 -2.91 22.21
C GLU A 109 -22.20 -2.15 23.12
N GLU A 110 -22.29 -0.83 22.98
CA GLU A 110 -23.26 -0.02 23.71
C GLU A 110 -24.70 -0.33 23.27
N ASN A 111 -24.93 -0.64 21.99
CA ASN A 111 -26.24 -1.12 21.52
C ASN A 111 -26.62 -2.52 22.05
N GLN A 112 -25.66 -3.37 22.41
CA GLN A 112 -25.96 -4.64 23.10
C GLN A 112 -26.45 -4.42 24.54
N LYS A 113 -26.04 -3.31 25.18
CA LYS A 113 -26.45 -2.93 26.54
C LYS A 113 -27.75 -2.14 26.56
N ASN A 114 -27.91 -1.22 25.61
CA ASN A 114 -29.07 -0.36 25.46
C ASN A 114 -29.42 -0.23 23.96
N ALA A 115 -30.42 -0.97 23.52
CA ALA A 115 -30.82 -1.02 22.12
C ALA A 115 -31.15 0.38 21.59
N ASN A 116 -30.60 0.70 20.41
CA ASN A 116 -30.73 2.00 19.73
C ASN A 116 -30.03 3.20 20.42
N ARG A 117 -29.06 2.99 21.33
CA ARG A 117 -28.24 4.08 21.87
C ARG A 117 -27.43 4.80 20.79
N TYR A 118 -26.92 4.05 19.81
CA TYR A 118 -26.21 4.54 18.62
C TYR A 118 -26.96 4.04 17.38
N THR A 119 -27.96 4.78 16.91
CA THR A 119 -28.73 4.46 15.71
C THR A 119 -27.90 4.51 14.42
N PHE A 120 -26.79 5.24 14.40
CA PHE A 120 -25.94 5.35 13.21
C PHE A 120 -25.29 4.02 12.80
N ILE A 121 -25.06 3.08 13.73
CA ILE A 121 -24.28 1.86 13.44
C ILE A 121 -24.94 0.97 12.39
N HIS A 122 -26.27 0.94 12.33
CA HIS A 122 -27.05 0.20 11.34
C HIS A 122 -27.09 0.86 9.95
N LYS A 123 -26.46 2.04 9.83
CA LYS A 123 -26.31 2.80 8.58
C LYS A 123 -24.88 2.72 8.04
N VAL A 124 -23.94 2.15 8.80
CA VAL A 124 -22.55 1.98 8.37
C VAL A 124 -22.49 0.77 7.46
N ASP A 125 -22.13 1.02 6.21
CA ASP A 125 -22.00 -0.01 5.18
C ASP A 125 -20.55 -0.50 5.04
N LYS A 126 -19.58 0.42 5.16
CA LYS A 126 -18.18 0.13 4.86
C LYS A 126 -17.21 0.92 5.74
N ALA A 127 -16.09 0.30 6.09
CA ALA A 127 -14.91 0.93 6.68
C ALA A 127 -13.68 0.62 5.82
N ILE A 128 -13.11 1.66 5.19
CA ILE A 128 -11.89 1.60 4.38
C ILE A 128 -10.73 2.07 5.27
N LEU A 129 -9.79 1.19 5.57
CA LEU A 129 -8.65 1.48 6.44
C LEU A 129 -7.38 1.61 5.59
N VAL A 130 -6.72 2.77 5.68
CA VAL A 130 -5.54 3.09 4.87
C VAL A 130 -4.33 3.16 5.79
N ALA A 131 -3.37 2.24 5.62
CA ALA A 131 -2.19 2.08 6.47
C ALA A 131 -2.47 2.07 7.98
N SER A 132 -3.58 1.45 8.41
CA SER A 132 -3.92 1.38 9.83
C SER A 132 -3.00 0.39 10.57
N PRO A 133 -2.28 0.80 11.63
CA PRO A 133 -1.33 -0.07 12.32
C PRO A 133 -2.04 -1.01 13.31
N SER A 134 -2.87 -1.92 12.83
CA SER A 134 -3.69 -2.79 13.69
C SER A 134 -2.91 -3.82 14.50
N LYS A 135 -1.71 -4.22 14.04
CA LYS A 135 -0.69 -4.96 14.83
C LYS A 135 0.46 -4.07 15.31
N GLY A 136 0.25 -2.75 15.26
CA GLY A 136 1.25 -1.76 15.64
C GLY A 136 2.27 -1.48 14.54
N SER A 137 3.35 -0.83 14.97
CA SER A 137 4.45 -0.31 14.15
C SER A 137 5.77 -0.49 14.91
N PRO A 138 6.76 -1.20 14.34
CA PRO A 138 8.10 -1.28 14.95
C PRO A 138 8.80 0.09 14.99
N VAL A 139 8.39 1.03 14.12
CA VAL A 139 8.93 2.40 14.09
C VAL A 139 8.49 3.18 15.32
N ALA A 140 7.28 2.96 15.85
CA ALA A 140 6.84 3.54 17.11
C ALA A 140 7.63 3.04 18.33
N VAL A 141 8.29 1.87 18.22
CA VAL A 141 9.23 1.36 19.24
C VAL A 141 10.60 2.03 19.09
N GLU A 142 11.20 1.97 17.91
CA GLU A 142 12.55 2.50 17.67
C GLU A 142 12.64 4.02 17.86
N PHE A 143 11.60 4.75 17.47
CA PHE A 143 11.56 6.21 17.59
C PHE A 143 10.83 6.69 18.86
N GLU A 144 10.56 5.86 19.86
CA GLU A 144 9.89 6.32 21.10
C GLU A 144 10.58 7.55 21.72
N SER A 145 11.91 7.54 21.81
CA SER A 145 12.69 8.66 22.33
C SER A 145 12.53 9.92 21.47
N TYR A 146 12.69 9.81 20.16
CA TYR A 146 12.56 10.92 19.20
C TYR A 146 11.14 11.46 19.10
N ILE A 147 10.14 10.58 19.08
CA ILE A 147 8.73 10.92 19.12
C ILE A 147 8.46 11.68 20.42
N THR A 148 8.89 11.15 21.57
CA THR A 148 8.71 11.82 22.87
C THR A 148 9.45 13.16 22.95
N GLU A 149 10.67 13.27 22.41
CA GLU A 149 11.46 14.51 22.44
C GLU A 149 10.86 15.58 21.52
N PHE A 150 10.57 15.24 20.25
CA PHE A 150 9.96 16.15 19.26
C PHE A 150 8.57 16.65 19.67
N ILE A 151 7.83 15.84 20.44
CA ILE A 151 6.47 16.12 20.91
C ILE A 151 6.45 16.85 22.26
N ASN A 152 7.55 16.83 23.03
CA ASN A 152 7.69 17.60 24.27
C ASN A 152 8.52 18.87 24.11
N ASP A 153 9.10 19.14 22.92
CA ASP A 153 9.76 20.41 22.64
C ASP A 153 8.72 21.55 22.50
N ARG A 154 8.53 22.26 23.62
CA ARG A 154 7.66 23.44 23.76
C ARG A 154 8.00 24.60 22.82
N ALA A 155 9.14 24.57 22.12
CA ALA A 155 9.43 25.55 21.05
C ALA A 155 8.58 25.33 19.80
N THR A 156 7.92 24.17 19.69
CA THR A 156 6.97 23.83 18.64
C THR A 156 5.56 23.74 19.21
N ASP A 157 4.55 24.25 18.50
CA ASP A 157 3.13 24.15 18.88
C ASP A 157 2.57 22.72 18.69
N TYR A 158 3.40 21.67 18.84
CA TYR A 158 2.96 20.29 18.72
C TYR A 158 2.21 19.83 19.98
N VAL A 159 1.05 19.21 19.75
CA VAL A 159 0.19 18.65 20.80
C VAL A 159 0.86 17.41 21.39
N PRO A 160 1.07 17.32 22.73
CA PRO A 160 1.73 16.17 23.34
C PRO A 160 0.92 14.89 23.13
N MET A 161 1.51 13.86 22.52
CA MET A 161 0.85 12.56 22.29
C MET A 161 0.56 11.85 23.62
N ASN A 162 -0.61 11.22 23.71
CA ASN A 162 -0.94 10.38 24.86
C ASN A 162 -0.01 9.15 24.92
N PRO A 163 0.55 8.79 26.08
CA PRO A 163 1.30 7.54 26.23
C PRO A 163 0.50 6.29 25.82
N LEU A 164 -0.82 6.26 26.04
CA LEU A 164 -1.69 5.16 25.59
C LEU A 164 -1.88 5.14 24.07
N THR A 165 -1.83 6.31 23.41
CA THR A 165 -1.87 6.41 21.95
C THR A 165 -0.54 5.95 21.33
N LEU A 166 0.59 6.28 21.96
CA LEU A 166 1.88 5.73 21.55
C LEU A 166 1.93 4.21 21.76
N GLN A 167 1.39 3.71 22.88
CA GLN A 167 1.28 2.27 23.14
C GLN A 167 0.41 1.56 22.10
N ALA A 168 -0.76 2.12 21.78
CA ALA A 168 -1.65 1.62 20.71
C ALA A 168 -0.98 1.60 19.32
N LEU A 169 -0.02 2.49 19.06
CA LEU A 169 0.76 2.48 17.83
C LEU A 169 1.92 1.48 17.85
N LYS A 170 2.49 1.19 19.02
CA LYS A 170 3.54 0.18 19.19
C LYS A 170 3.00 -1.25 19.09
N GLU A 171 1.94 -1.55 19.83
CA GLU A 171 1.38 -2.90 19.98
C GLU A 171 0.23 -3.17 19.00
N GLY A 172 -0.36 -2.12 18.45
CA GLY A 172 -1.61 -2.20 17.69
C GLY A 172 -2.83 -2.25 18.59
N VAL A 173 -4.01 -2.22 17.97
CA VAL A 173 -5.29 -2.41 18.66
C VAL A 173 -6.15 -3.37 17.86
N SER A 174 -6.28 -4.59 18.37
CA SER A 174 -7.08 -5.67 17.78
C SER A 174 -8.58 -5.45 18.05
N VAL A 175 -9.23 -4.54 17.32
CA VAL A 175 -10.65 -4.19 17.49
C VAL A 175 -11.56 -5.14 16.71
N PRO A 176 -12.39 -5.99 17.35
CA PRO A 176 -13.26 -6.93 16.64
C PRO A 176 -14.20 -6.24 15.64
N ARG A 177 -14.34 -6.82 14.45
CA ARG A 177 -15.21 -6.29 13.39
C ARG A 177 -16.68 -6.22 13.85
N VAL A 178 -17.40 -5.21 13.38
CA VAL A 178 -18.84 -5.07 13.60
C VAL A 178 -19.60 -5.90 12.54
N PRO A 179 -20.52 -6.80 12.93
CA PRO A 179 -21.33 -7.55 11.98
C PRO A 179 -22.14 -6.63 11.05
N GLY A 180 -22.08 -6.89 9.75
CA GLY A 180 -22.78 -6.12 8.72
C GLY A 180 -22.01 -4.93 8.13
N VAL A 181 -20.82 -4.61 8.65
CA VAL A 181 -19.92 -3.61 8.05
C VAL A 181 -18.87 -4.31 7.18
N ASP A 182 -18.74 -3.88 5.92
CA ASP A 182 -17.66 -4.34 5.03
C ASP A 182 -16.35 -3.65 5.42
N TYR A 183 -15.31 -4.41 5.74
CA TYR A 183 -13.98 -3.86 6.02
C TYR A 183 -13.04 -4.07 4.82
N LEU A 184 -12.39 -2.99 4.38
CA LEU A 184 -11.40 -2.98 3.30
C LEU A 184 -10.08 -2.41 3.84
N ALA A 185 -8.94 -2.93 3.37
CA ALA A 185 -7.61 -2.47 3.77
C ALA A 185 -6.78 -2.00 2.56
N ILE A 186 -6.08 -0.87 2.70
CA ILE A 186 -5.09 -0.37 1.73
C ILE A 186 -3.74 -0.22 2.47
N ALA A 187 -2.68 -0.83 1.96
CA ALA A 187 -1.33 -0.71 2.50
C ALA A 187 -0.37 -0.06 1.49
N GLY A 188 0.56 0.76 2.00
CA GLY A 188 1.73 1.16 1.22
C GLY A 188 2.82 0.10 1.29
N ILE A 189 3.62 -0.03 0.23
CA ILE A 189 4.74 -0.99 0.14
C ILE A 189 6.11 -0.34 -0.06
N ARG A 190 6.18 1.00 -0.10
CA ARG A 190 7.42 1.76 -0.31
C ARG A 190 7.92 2.37 0.99
N SER A 191 9.02 1.85 1.53
CA SER A 191 9.65 2.46 2.71
C SER A 191 10.31 3.81 2.36
N TYR A 192 10.37 4.74 3.32
CA TYR A 192 11.04 6.03 3.11
C TYR A 192 12.52 5.86 2.75
N ASP A 193 12.98 6.60 1.74
CA ASP A 193 14.38 6.57 1.27
C ASP A 193 15.44 6.82 2.34
N PHE A 194 15.12 7.58 3.39
CA PHE A 194 16.06 7.83 4.48
C PHE A 194 16.19 6.63 5.44
N LEU A 195 15.08 5.92 5.73
CA LEU A 195 15.09 4.69 6.52
C LEU A 195 15.79 3.55 5.76
N LYS A 196 15.56 3.48 4.45
CA LYS A 196 16.22 2.51 3.57
C LYS A 196 17.72 2.75 3.48
N ARG A 197 18.17 3.99 3.27
CA ARG A 197 19.61 4.36 3.20
C ARG A 197 20.38 4.14 4.51
N THR A 198 19.69 4.14 5.65
CA THR A 198 20.30 3.91 6.97
C THR A 198 20.24 2.44 7.40
N GLY A 199 19.62 1.56 6.62
CA GLY A 199 19.35 0.17 7.00
C GLY A 199 18.30 0.02 8.13
N LEU A 200 17.62 1.11 8.49
CA LEU A 200 16.58 1.10 9.52
C LEU A 200 15.35 0.31 9.06
N THR A 201 14.96 0.41 7.78
CA THR A 201 13.86 -0.38 7.20
C THR A 201 14.08 -1.87 7.45
N ASP A 202 15.20 -2.41 7.00
CA ASP A 202 15.53 -3.83 7.09
C ASP A 202 15.66 -4.29 8.57
N ARG A 203 16.12 -3.41 9.47
CA ARG A 203 16.20 -3.71 10.91
C ARG A 203 14.83 -3.72 11.60
N MET A 204 13.89 -2.87 11.19
CA MET A 204 12.57 -2.72 11.82
C MET A 204 11.53 -3.69 11.24
N PHE A 205 11.59 -3.97 9.93
CA PHE A 205 10.60 -4.76 9.20
C PHE A 205 11.16 -6.08 8.63
N GLY A 206 12.48 -6.28 8.64
CA GLY A 206 13.10 -7.45 8.00
C GLY A 206 12.83 -7.47 6.49
N GLU A 207 12.27 -8.58 6.01
CA GLU A 207 11.85 -8.75 4.61
C GLU A 207 10.38 -8.29 4.37
N GLU A 208 9.68 -7.78 5.39
CA GLU A 208 8.28 -7.34 5.26
C GLU A 208 8.15 -6.06 4.42
N LEU A 209 7.28 -6.09 3.41
CA LEU A 209 6.85 -4.89 2.69
C LEU A 209 6.18 -3.90 3.66
N ASN A 210 6.54 -2.62 3.55
CA ASN A 210 6.11 -1.58 4.48
C ASN A 210 6.10 -0.21 3.78
N ASP A 211 5.26 0.69 4.29
CA ASP A 211 5.17 2.09 3.83
C ASP A 211 6.16 3.04 4.52
N GLY A 212 7.13 2.49 5.26
CA GLY A 212 8.08 3.22 6.07
C GLY A 212 7.63 3.46 7.52
N LEU A 213 6.34 3.34 7.85
CA LEU A 213 5.84 3.36 9.24
C LEU A 213 5.07 2.08 9.61
N VAL A 214 4.34 1.49 8.68
CA VAL A 214 3.44 0.35 8.92
C VAL A 214 3.77 -0.78 7.95
N GLY A 215 3.91 -2.00 8.48
CA GLY A 215 4.09 -3.21 7.70
C GLY A 215 2.77 -3.68 7.09
N VAL A 216 2.83 -4.26 5.88
CA VAL A 216 1.64 -4.75 5.17
C VAL A 216 0.81 -5.71 6.05
N SER A 217 1.44 -6.59 6.82
CA SER A 217 0.75 -7.56 7.68
C SER A 217 0.03 -6.92 8.87
N SER A 218 0.41 -5.69 9.24
CA SER A 218 -0.27 -4.86 10.25
C SER A 218 -1.48 -4.15 9.64
N ALA A 219 -1.33 -3.58 8.44
CA ALA A 219 -2.41 -2.92 7.69
C ALA A 219 -3.50 -3.87 7.19
N GLN A 220 -3.15 -5.11 6.85
CA GLN A 220 -4.10 -6.17 6.48
C GLN A 220 -4.94 -6.68 7.65
N TYR A 221 -4.47 -6.52 8.89
CA TYR A 221 -5.12 -7.13 10.04
C TYR A 221 -6.29 -6.25 10.51
N ILE A 222 -7.51 -6.78 10.52
CA ILE A 222 -8.70 -6.05 10.94
C ILE A 222 -9.53 -6.94 11.87
N GLY A 223 -9.56 -6.54 13.14
CA GLY A 223 -10.13 -7.33 14.22
C GLY A 223 -9.39 -8.65 14.44
N ASP A 224 -10.03 -9.74 14.06
CA ASP A 224 -9.59 -11.11 14.30
C ASP A 224 -9.11 -11.84 13.03
N ALA A 225 -9.04 -11.12 11.89
CA ALA A 225 -8.72 -11.69 10.60
C ALA A 225 -7.68 -10.86 9.84
N VAL A 226 -6.93 -11.54 8.97
CA VAL A 226 -6.12 -10.92 7.91
C VAL A 226 -7.02 -10.74 6.69
N LEU A 227 -7.03 -9.56 6.10
CA LEU A 227 -7.58 -9.32 4.77
C LEU A 227 -6.47 -9.54 3.74
N ASP A 228 -6.48 -10.70 3.09
CA ASP A 228 -5.46 -11.17 2.15
C ASP A 228 -5.99 -11.30 0.71
N ASN A 229 -7.30 -11.17 0.50
CA ASN A 229 -7.92 -11.28 -0.81
C ASN A 229 -7.72 -9.97 -1.59
N LYS A 230 -6.53 -9.88 -2.21
CA LYS A 230 -6.12 -8.79 -3.10
C LYS A 230 -7.25 -8.49 -4.08
N CYS A 231 -7.54 -7.20 -4.27
CA CYS A 231 -8.56 -6.70 -5.18
C CYS A 231 -10.02 -6.93 -4.77
N VAL A 232 -10.28 -7.59 -3.63
CA VAL A 232 -11.63 -7.81 -3.08
C VAL A 232 -11.80 -7.16 -1.71
N ASN A 233 -10.83 -7.34 -0.81
CA ASN A 233 -10.83 -6.72 0.52
C ASN A 233 -9.47 -6.11 0.93
N PHE A 234 -8.43 -6.29 0.12
CA PHE A 234 -7.10 -5.76 0.38
C PHE A 234 -6.42 -5.22 -0.89
N TRP A 235 -5.66 -4.13 -0.77
CA TRP A 235 -4.91 -3.49 -1.86
C TRP A 235 -3.54 -3.01 -1.39
N GLU A 236 -2.54 -3.12 -2.28
CA GLU A 236 -1.19 -2.57 -2.11
C GLU A 236 -1.00 -1.36 -3.03
N ARG A 237 -0.19 -0.40 -2.58
CA ARG A 237 0.20 0.79 -3.35
C ARG A 237 1.68 1.06 -3.17
N ASP A 238 2.42 1.31 -4.26
CA ASP A 238 3.84 1.68 -4.21
C ASP A 238 4.02 3.14 -3.76
N GLN A 239 3.65 3.40 -2.51
CA GLN A 239 3.74 4.69 -1.84
C GLN A 239 4.21 4.47 -0.40
N ASP A 240 4.91 5.47 0.12
CA ASP A 240 5.21 5.59 1.55
C ASP A 240 4.01 6.15 2.31
N HIS A 241 4.05 6.05 3.64
CA HIS A 241 2.91 6.35 4.51
C HIS A 241 2.33 7.74 4.23
N THR A 242 3.19 8.76 4.16
CA THR A 242 2.76 10.16 3.94
C THR A 242 2.15 10.34 2.55
N HIS A 243 2.78 9.80 1.50
CA HIS A 243 2.24 9.92 0.15
C HIS A 243 0.98 9.08 -0.08
N LEU A 244 0.80 7.98 0.65
CA LEU A 244 -0.29 7.03 0.44
C LEU A 244 -1.67 7.68 0.37
N ILE A 245 -1.96 8.68 1.22
CA ILE A 245 -3.30 9.31 1.26
C ILE A 245 -3.47 10.54 0.35
N ILE A 246 -2.35 11.17 -0.06
CA ILE A 246 -2.37 12.36 -0.94
C ILE A 246 -2.18 12.01 -2.42
N GLU A 247 -1.65 10.82 -2.70
CA GLU A 247 -1.41 10.32 -4.06
C GLU A 247 -2.73 10.06 -4.79
N LYS A 248 -2.83 10.58 -6.03
CA LYS A 248 -4.06 10.50 -6.83
C LYS A 248 -4.52 9.06 -7.04
N ASN A 249 -3.61 8.13 -7.35
CA ASN A 249 -3.94 6.73 -7.60
C ASN A 249 -4.51 5.99 -6.37
N THR A 250 -4.25 6.47 -5.15
CA THR A 250 -4.88 5.93 -3.94
C THR A 250 -6.21 6.62 -3.65
N GLN A 251 -6.31 7.94 -3.91
CA GLN A 251 -7.57 8.68 -3.78
C GLN A 251 -8.63 8.18 -4.77
N ASP A 252 -8.24 7.90 -6.02
CA ASP A 252 -9.11 7.32 -7.04
C ASP A 252 -9.54 5.90 -6.64
N LEU A 253 -8.64 5.07 -6.10
CA LEU A 253 -8.98 3.76 -5.52
C LEU A 253 -10.02 3.88 -4.40
N ILE A 254 -9.83 4.79 -3.44
CA ILE A 254 -10.79 5.03 -2.35
C ILE A 254 -12.15 5.49 -2.94
N ALA A 255 -12.12 6.37 -3.94
CA ALA A 255 -13.33 6.83 -4.62
C ALA A 255 -14.07 5.69 -5.33
N GLN A 256 -13.38 4.80 -6.06
CA GLN A 256 -13.95 3.60 -6.66
C GLN A 256 -14.56 2.68 -5.60
N MET A 257 -13.88 2.44 -4.48
CA MET A 257 -14.42 1.63 -3.39
C MET A 257 -15.74 2.20 -2.85
N LEU A 258 -15.87 3.52 -2.75
CA LEU A 258 -17.09 4.20 -2.31
C LEU A 258 -18.18 4.20 -3.39
N SER A 259 -17.79 4.38 -4.65
CA SER A 259 -18.67 4.52 -5.83
C SER A 259 -19.14 3.17 -6.42
N SER A 260 -18.39 2.08 -6.20
CA SER A 260 -18.63 0.76 -6.83
C SER A 260 -20.07 0.25 -6.73
N ARG A 261 -20.72 0.43 -5.57
CA ARG A 261 -22.11 0.00 -5.35
C ARG A 261 -23.18 0.88 -6.02
N ILE A 262 -22.79 2.01 -6.63
CA ILE A 262 -23.67 2.85 -7.45
C ILE A 262 -23.22 2.97 -8.91
N LYS A 263 -22.09 2.34 -9.31
CA LYS A 263 -21.63 2.31 -10.70
C LYS A 263 -22.76 1.83 -11.61
N ASP A 264 -23.19 0.59 -11.42
CA ASP A 264 -24.24 -0.07 -12.21
C ASP A 264 -25.53 0.77 -12.25
N ALA A 265 -25.95 1.30 -11.09
CA ALA A 265 -27.19 2.08 -10.97
C ALA A 265 -27.11 3.47 -11.64
N LEU A 266 -25.92 4.07 -11.78
CA LEU A 266 -25.72 5.33 -12.49
C LEU A 266 -25.50 5.09 -13.99
N GLU A 267 -24.79 4.03 -14.37
CA GLU A 267 -24.56 3.67 -15.78
C GLU A 267 -25.83 3.27 -16.53
N GLU A 268 -26.80 2.67 -15.84
CA GLU A 268 -28.15 2.43 -16.36
C GLU A 268 -28.97 3.72 -16.56
N LEU A 269 -28.72 4.76 -15.75
CA LEU A 269 -29.48 6.01 -15.78
C LEU A 269 -28.91 7.03 -16.76
N ASP A 270 -27.60 7.28 -16.70
CA ASP A 270 -26.91 8.27 -17.54
C ASP A 270 -25.39 8.00 -17.60
N ARG A 271 -24.95 7.44 -18.72
CA ARG A 271 -23.53 7.20 -19.06
C ARG A 271 -22.66 8.47 -19.12
N THR A 272 -23.24 9.66 -19.05
CA THR A 272 -22.50 10.93 -18.98
C THR A 272 -22.26 11.42 -17.55
N THR A 273 -22.76 10.69 -16.54
CA THR A 273 -22.53 11.02 -15.12
C THR A 273 -21.07 10.79 -14.74
N THR A 274 -20.36 11.88 -14.39
CA THR A 274 -19.01 11.83 -13.80
C THR A 274 -19.04 11.10 -12.46
N LEU A 275 -18.31 9.98 -12.34
CA LEU A 275 -18.26 9.16 -11.12
C LEU A 275 -16.82 9.09 -10.59
N ALA A 276 -16.61 9.60 -9.37
CA ALA A 276 -15.27 9.73 -8.81
C ALA A 276 -14.61 8.35 -8.68
N GLY A 277 -13.35 8.29 -9.14
CA GLY A 277 -12.55 7.08 -9.24
C GLY A 277 -12.69 6.32 -10.58
N TYR A 278 -13.82 6.44 -11.27
CA TYR A 278 -14.07 5.79 -12.57
C TYR A 278 -13.86 6.74 -13.77
N THR A 279 -14.13 8.04 -13.58
CA THR A 279 -13.94 9.05 -14.63
C THR A 279 -12.72 9.93 -14.37
N ASN A 280 -11.79 9.93 -15.32
CA ASN A 280 -10.72 10.93 -15.38
C ASN A 280 -11.29 12.31 -15.73
N TYR A 281 -10.87 13.35 -15.02
CA TYR A 281 -11.22 14.74 -15.29
C TYR A 281 -9.95 15.60 -15.32
N TYR A 282 -10.01 16.71 -16.05
CA TYR A 282 -8.94 17.69 -16.14
C TYR A 282 -9.46 19.04 -15.61
N GLU A 283 -8.79 19.58 -14.60
CA GLU A 283 -9.02 20.92 -14.10
C GLU A 283 -7.95 21.86 -14.66
N PHE A 284 -8.36 23.01 -15.20
CA PHE A 284 -7.46 24.05 -15.67
C PHE A 284 -8.01 25.43 -15.30
N THR A 285 -7.16 26.26 -14.70
CA THR A 285 -7.52 27.62 -14.31
C THR A 285 -7.50 28.55 -15.53
N ILE A 286 -8.53 29.38 -15.64
CA ILE A 286 -8.63 30.44 -16.65
C ILE A 286 -8.43 31.77 -15.94
N ASP A 287 -7.27 32.42 -16.14
CA ASP A 287 -6.94 33.69 -15.48
C ASP A 287 -7.85 34.85 -15.90
N ARG A 288 -8.42 34.77 -17.12
CA ARG A 288 -9.34 35.75 -17.70
C ARG A 288 -10.29 35.02 -18.63
N CYS A 289 -11.60 35.13 -18.40
CA CYS A 289 -12.60 34.63 -19.34
C CYS A 289 -12.92 35.70 -20.39
N SER A 290 -12.38 35.59 -21.60
CA SER A 290 -12.87 36.30 -22.78
C SER A 290 -13.95 35.48 -23.49
N PRO A 291 -15.00 36.10 -24.04
CA PRO A 291 -15.96 35.41 -24.93
C PRO A 291 -15.33 34.83 -26.20
N GLU A 292 -14.10 35.23 -26.55
CA GLU A 292 -13.34 34.73 -27.71
C GLU A 292 -12.36 33.59 -27.36
N ASP A 293 -12.21 33.22 -26.08
CA ASP A 293 -11.27 32.17 -25.70
C ASP A 293 -11.79 30.78 -26.09
N VAL A 294 -10.93 30.01 -26.77
CA VAL A 294 -11.24 28.64 -27.22
C VAL A 294 -10.30 27.67 -26.53
N TYR A 295 -10.85 26.83 -25.65
CA TYR A 295 -10.13 25.76 -24.97
C TYR A 295 -10.34 24.45 -25.72
N ILE A 296 -9.25 23.76 -26.08
CA ILE A 296 -9.28 22.50 -26.81
C ILE A 296 -8.61 21.42 -25.97
N VAL A 297 -9.40 20.47 -25.48
CA VAL A 297 -8.88 19.26 -24.83
C VAL A 297 -8.65 18.21 -25.91
N ILE A 298 -7.39 17.79 -26.09
CA ILE A 298 -7.00 16.78 -27.08
C ILE A 298 -6.65 15.48 -26.33
N GLY A 299 -7.51 14.48 -26.46
CA GLY A 299 -7.29 13.13 -25.94
C GLY A 299 -7.01 12.12 -27.06
N LYS A 300 -6.41 10.98 -26.69
CA LYS A 300 -6.34 9.79 -27.54
C LYS A 300 -7.50 8.86 -27.13
N PRO A 301 -8.29 8.30 -28.07
CA PRO A 301 -9.25 7.25 -27.71
C PRO A 301 -8.49 6.04 -27.17
N VAL A 302 -8.91 5.58 -26.00
CA VAL A 302 -8.44 4.36 -25.35
C VAL A 302 -9.56 3.31 -25.51
N ALA A 303 -9.21 2.02 -25.61
CA ALA A 303 -10.22 0.99 -25.68
C ALA A 303 -10.90 0.79 -24.30
N GLU A 304 -12.15 0.35 -24.26
CA GLU A 304 -12.98 0.28 -23.04
C GLU A 304 -12.35 -0.66 -21.99
N ASP A 305 -11.75 -1.77 -22.45
CA ASP A 305 -10.95 -2.72 -21.65
C ASP A 305 -9.63 -2.14 -21.10
N GLN A 306 -9.20 -0.98 -21.61
CA GLN A 306 -8.07 -0.20 -21.10
C GLN A 306 -8.48 0.95 -20.16
N ILE A 307 -9.78 1.22 -20.04
CA ILE A 307 -10.35 2.25 -19.16
C ILE A 307 -10.81 1.62 -17.83
N GLU A 308 -11.53 0.50 -17.88
CA GLU A 308 -12.24 -0.10 -16.72
C GLU A 308 -11.40 -0.94 -15.75
N ARG A 309 -10.07 -0.74 -15.68
CA ARG A 309 -9.20 -1.53 -14.78
C ARG A 309 -8.97 -0.85 -13.44
N ASP A 310 -10.09 -0.41 -12.91
CA ASP A 310 -10.23 0.58 -11.86
C ASP A 310 -9.22 0.38 -10.70
N LEU A 311 -9.13 -0.84 -10.17
CA LEU A 311 -8.50 -1.08 -8.87
C LEU A 311 -6.96 -1.28 -8.89
N LEU A 312 -6.27 -1.17 -10.03
CA LEU A 312 -4.89 -1.66 -10.26
C LEU A 312 -4.76 -3.18 -10.05
N CYS A 313 -5.69 -3.91 -10.66
CA CYS A 313 -5.94 -5.32 -10.39
C CYS A 313 -5.98 -6.21 -11.64
N GLY A 314 -5.75 -5.64 -12.83
CA GLY A 314 -5.67 -6.38 -14.10
C GLY A 314 -4.31 -7.07 -14.32
N CYS A 315 -3.31 -6.76 -13.51
CA CYS A 315 -1.93 -7.11 -13.81
C CYS A 315 -1.69 -8.61 -14.03
N GLY A 316 -1.15 -8.95 -15.19
CA GLY A 316 -0.84 -10.29 -15.66
C GLY A 316 -1.70 -10.77 -16.83
N ASP A 317 -2.56 -9.93 -17.39
CA ASP A 317 -3.41 -10.29 -18.56
C ASP A 317 -2.87 -9.79 -19.91
N GLY A 318 -1.74 -9.08 -19.90
CA GLY A 318 -1.00 -8.65 -21.08
C GLY A 318 -1.38 -7.29 -21.65
N ILE A 319 -2.24 -6.51 -20.97
CA ILE A 319 -2.65 -5.17 -21.41
C ILE A 319 -2.29 -4.14 -20.32
N CYS A 320 -1.30 -3.30 -20.58
CA CYS A 320 -1.00 -2.15 -19.71
C CYS A 320 -2.12 -1.09 -19.83
N ALA A 321 -2.94 -0.95 -18.78
CA ALA A 321 -4.19 -0.18 -18.82
C ALA A 321 -4.35 0.83 -17.66
N GLY A 322 -5.09 1.92 -17.88
CA GLY A 322 -5.47 2.89 -16.85
C GLY A 322 -4.29 3.45 -16.04
N PHE A 323 -4.20 3.04 -14.77
CA PHE A 323 -3.18 3.46 -13.81
C PHE A 323 -1.94 2.55 -13.79
N GLU A 324 -1.95 1.46 -14.55
CA GLU A 324 -0.87 0.47 -14.57
C GLU A 324 0.41 1.08 -15.18
N SER A 325 1.55 0.78 -14.55
CA SER A 325 2.86 1.32 -14.91
C SER A 325 3.93 0.22 -14.88
N ALA A 326 5.11 0.50 -15.43
CA ALA A 326 6.22 -0.46 -15.42
C ALA A 326 6.66 -0.83 -13.99
N GLU A 327 6.40 0.04 -13.02
CA GLU A 327 6.71 -0.12 -11.59
C GLU A 327 5.64 -0.94 -10.87
N ASN A 328 4.35 -0.62 -11.05
CA ASN A 328 3.25 -1.26 -10.32
C ASN A 328 2.69 -2.53 -11.01
N CYS A 329 2.84 -2.63 -12.33
CA CYS A 329 2.45 -3.80 -13.13
C CYS A 329 3.53 -4.12 -14.19
N PRO A 330 4.71 -4.60 -13.78
CA PRO A 330 5.77 -4.90 -14.72
C PRO A 330 5.37 -5.96 -15.74
N THR A 331 4.56 -6.95 -15.37
CA THR A 331 4.16 -8.06 -16.25
C THR A 331 3.54 -7.59 -17.57
N ASP A 332 2.69 -6.55 -17.50
CA ASP A 332 1.97 -6.04 -18.67
C ASP A 332 2.60 -4.75 -19.20
N CYS A 333 3.12 -3.89 -18.33
CA CYS A 333 3.66 -2.58 -18.72
C CYS A 333 5.15 -2.58 -19.08
N THR A 334 5.96 -3.57 -18.64
CA THR A 334 7.35 -3.70 -19.14
C THR A 334 7.41 -4.37 -20.51
N HIS A 335 6.73 -3.75 -21.48
CA HIS A 335 6.98 -3.98 -22.90
C HIS A 335 8.40 -3.50 -23.26
N ILE A 336 9.43 -4.27 -22.90
CA ILE A 336 10.76 -4.15 -23.48
C ILE A 336 10.56 -4.30 -24.99
N PRO A 337 10.75 -3.26 -25.81
CA PRO A 337 10.39 -3.33 -27.22
C PRO A 337 11.14 -4.48 -27.88
N ALA A 338 10.48 -5.20 -28.80
CA ALA A 338 11.13 -6.29 -29.53
C ALA A 338 12.43 -5.83 -30.23
N THR A 339 12.53 -4.53 -30.56
CA THR A 339 13.74 -3.86 -31.06
C THR A 339 14.89 -3.80 -30.05
N VAL A 340 14.62 -3.68 -28.75
CA VAL A 340 15.66 -3.71 -27.69
C VAL A 340 16.20 -5.14 -27.53
N TRP A 341 15.32 -6.15 -27.48
CA TRP A 341 15.75 -7.56 -27.48
C TRP A 341 16.54 -7.93 -28.74
N ALA A 342 16.09 -7.49 -29.92
CA ALA A 342 16.83 -7.65 -31.17
C ALA A 342 18.18 -6.92 -31.13
N SER A 343 18.25 -5.69 -30.61
CA SER A 343 19.49 -4.92 -30.48
C SER A 343 20.47 -5.59 -29.53
N LEU A 344 20.00 -6.15 -28.41
CA LEU A 344 20.84 -6.84 -27.43
C LEU A 344 21.35 -8.19 -27.98
N ALA A 345 20.52 -8.91 -28.74
CA ALA A 345 20.95 -10.09 -29.49
C ALA A 345 21.99 -9.76 -30.58
N ILE A 346 21.78 -8.67 -31.34
CA ILE A 346 22.75 -8.18 -32.34
C ILE A 346 24.07 -7.76 -31.67
N LEU A 347 24.02 -7.06 -30.53
CA LEU A 347 25.20 -6.69 -29.75
C LEU A 347 26.00 -7.93 -29.32
N LEU A 348 25.32 -8.96 -28.79
CA LEU A 348 25.95 -10.22 -28.41
C LEU A 348 26.59 -10.93 -29.62
N ILE A 349 25.93 -10.92 -30.79
CA ILE A 349 26.49 -11.47 -32.03
C ILE A 349 27.75 -10.68 -32.47
N ILE A 350 27.69 -9.34 -32.44
CA ILE A 350 28.81 -8.45 -32.78
C ILE A 350 30.01 -8.67 -31.85
N LEU A 351 29.78 -8.95 -30.56
CA LEU A 351 30.85 -9.27 -29.60
C LEU A 351 31.38 -10.71 -29.78
N PHE A 352 30.52 -11.66 -30.14
CA PHE A 352 30.90 -13.07 -30.29
C PHE A 352 31.70 -13.36 -31.57
N ILE A 353 31.41 -12.69 -32.68
CA ILE A 353 32.13 -12.85 -33.96
C ILE A 353 33.66 -12.63 -33.83
N PRO A 354 34.17 -11.48 -33.31
CA PRO A 354 35.61 -11.25 -33.20
C PRO A 354 36.28 -12.17 -32.17
N PHE A 355 35.56 -12.58 -31.10
CA PHE A 355 36.04 -13.60 -30.18
C PHE A 355 36.23 -14.95 -30.89
N TYR A 356 35.23 -15.39 -31.66
CA TYR A 356 35.29 -16.64 -32.43
C TYR A 356 36.37 -16.62 -33.53
N ILE A 357 36.60 -15.49 -34.19
CA ILE A 357 37.70 -15.30 -35.15
C ILE A 357 39.05 -15.44 -34.44
N ARG A 358 39.28 -14.70 -33.33
CA ARG A 358 40.53 -14.81 -32.56
C ARG A 358 40.77 -16.22 -32.04
N LEU A 359 39.71 -16.92 -31.60
CA LEU A 359 39.79 -18.31 -31.14
C LEU A 359 40.21 -19.26 -32.27
N LYS A 360 39.70 -19.06 -33.49
CA LYS A 360 40.11 -19.81 -34.70
C LYS A 360 41.57 -19.56 -35.08
N ASP A 361 42.01 -18.31 -35.04
CA ASP A 361 43.40 -17.95 -35.36
C ASP A 361 44.38 -18.51 -34.32
N TYR A 362 44.03 -18.43 -33.04
CA TYR A 362 44.78 -19.01 -31.93
C TYR A 362 44.88 -20.54 -32.04
N LEU A 363 43.77 -21.25 -32.34
CA LEU A 363 43.78 -22.68 -32.59
C LEU A 363 44.61 -23.06 -33.83
N LEU A 364 44.61 -22.25 -34.89
CA LEU A 364 45.43 -22.49 -36.07
C LEU A 364 46.93 -22.33 -35.77
N LEU A 365 47.32 -21.30 -34.99
CA LEU A 365 48.69 -21.13 -34.51
C LEU A 365 49.14 -22.30 -33.64
N PHE A 366 48.30 -22.76 -32.73
CA PHE A 366 48.54 -23.96 -31.91
C PHE A 366 48.80 -25.21 -32.76
N VAL A 367 47.93 -25.50 -33.74
CA VAL A 367 48.11 -26.65 -34.65
C VAL A 367 49.42 -26.56 -35.43
N LYS A 368 49.78 -25.37 -35.93
CA LYS A 368 51.05 -25.12 -36.64
C LYS A 368 52.27 -25.34 -35.74
N MET A 369 52.24 -24.87 -34.50
CA MET A 369 53.32 -25.09 -33.53
C MET A 369 53.52 -26.59 -33.26
N VAL A 370 52.43 -27.34 -33.00
CA VAL A 370 52.51 -28.78 -32.74
C VAL A 370 53.03 -29.54 -33.96
N LYS A 371 52.53 -29.24 -35.18
CA LYS A 371 53.03 -29.88 -36.41
C LYS A 371 54.50 -29.57 -36.67
N LYS A 372 54.93 -28.32 -36.49
CA LYS A 372 56.32 -27.91 -36.66
C LYS A 372 57.24 -28.65 -35.69
N GLY A 373 56.89 -28.72 -34.40
CA GLY A 373 57.66 -29.47 -33.41
C GLY A 373 57.76 -30.96 -33.74
N LEU A 374 56.69 -31.59 -34.21
CA LEU A 374 56.70 -32.99 -34.66
C LEU A 374 57.58 -33.20 -35.90
N ALA A 375 57.56 -32.27 -36.86
CA ALA A 375 58.40 -32.32 -38.05
C ALA A 375 59.90 -32.09 -37.73
N GLU A 376 60.20 -31.31 -36.70
CA GLU A 376 61.55 -31.15 -36.12
C GLU A 376 62.00 -32.36 -35.27
N GLY A 377 61.18 -33.40 -35.14
CA GLY A 377 61.50 -34.61 -34.38
C GLY A 377 61.37 -34.46 -32.86
N LYS A 378 60.77 -33.37 -32.36
CA LYS A 378 60.52 -33.19 -30.92
C LYS A 378 59.46 -34.18 -30.46
N THR A 379 59.65 -34.76 -29.27
CA THR A 379 58.62 -35.58 -28.62
C THR A 379 57.44 -34.71 -28.17
N LEU A 380 56.23 -35.28 -28.14
CA LEU A 380 55.04 -34.54 -27.69
C LEU A 380 55.20 -33.95 -26.28
N LYS A 381 55.99 -34.59 -25.40
CA LYS A 381 56.30 -34.07 -24.06
C LYS A 381 57.10 -32.77 -24.11
N GLN A 382 58.05 -32.64 -25.04
CA GLN A 382 58.82 -31.40 -25.25
C GLN A 382 57.91 -30.30 -25.84
N ILE A 383 57.10 -30.64 -26.85
CA ILE A 383 56.15 -29.70 -27.47
C ILE A 383 55.15 -29.16 -26.44
N LYS A 384 54.62 -30.02 -25.56
CA LYS A 384 53.74 -29.61 -24.45
C LYS A 384 54.44 -28.69 -23.45
N SER A 385 55.70 -28.96 -23.12
CA SER A 385 56.49 -28.11 -22.21
C SER A 385 56.72 -26.71 -22.81
N GLU A 386 57.04 -26.63 -24.11
CA GLU A 386 57.17 -25.35 -24.83
C GLU A 386 55.83 -24.59 -24.87
N LEU A 387 54.72 -25.28 -25.12
CA LEU A 387 53.38 -24.68 -25.08
C LEU A 387 52.99 -24.21 -23.66
N GLU A 388 53.34 -24.93 -22.61
CA GLU A 388 53.11 -24.52 -21.22
C GLU A 388 53.93 -23.26 -20.88
N GLU A 389 55.16 -23.14 -21.39
CA GLU A 389 56.00 -21.93 -21.29
C GLU A 389 55.41 -20.74 -22.07
N PHE A 390 54.77 -20.98 -23.22
CA PHE A 390 53.96 -19.98 -23.95
C PHE A 390 52.60 -19.68 -23.28
N GLY A 391 52.30 -20.24 -22.11
CA GLY A 391 51.10 -19.94 -21.32
C GLY A 391 49.82 -20.65 -21.78
N TYR A 392 49.91 -21.74 -22.53
CA TYR A 392 48.74 -22.55 -22.93
C TYR A 392 48.20 -23.38 -21.75
N ASP A 393 46.91 -23.26 -21.44
CA ASP A 393 46.24 -24.00 -20.36
C ASP A 393 46.25 -25.54 -20.59
N ARG A 394 46.22 -26.32 -19.50
CA ARG A 394 46.18 -27.80 -19.51
C ARG A 394 45.04 -28.41 -20.33
N SER A 395 43.93 -27.70 -20.53
CA SER A 395 42.84 -28.09 -21.43
C SER A 395 43.27 -28.07 -22.89
N ILE A 396 44.07 -27.08 -23.29
CA ILE A 396 44.61 -26.93 -24.65
C ILE A 396 45.81 -27.87 -24.85
N LEU A 397 46.64 -28.09 -23.82
CA LEU A 397 47.72 -29.09 -23.86
C LEU A 397 47.19 -30.52 -24.13
N ARG A 398 45.99 -30.86 -23.65
CA ARG A 398 45.30 -32.13 -23.99
C ARG A 398 44.90 -32.26 -25.47
N MET A 399 44.84 -31.15 -26.21
CA MET A 399 44.58 -31.17 -27.66
C MET A 399 45.83 -31.56 -28.47
N ALA A 400 47.05 -31.37 -27.93
CA ALA A 400 48.27 -31.78 -28.61
C ALA A 400 48.30 -33.30 -28.87
N ASP A 401 47.80 -34.11 -27.91
CA ASP A 401 47.63 -35.58 -28.08
C ASP A 401 46.69 -35.95 -29.24
N LYS A 402 45.76 -35.07 -29.58
CA LYS A 402 44.81 -35.26 -30.69
C LYS A 402 45.40 -34.78 -32.01
N VAL A 403 46.16 -33.69 -32.02
CA VAL A 403 46.91 -33.24 -33.21
C VAL A 403 47.89 -34.30 -33.67
N GLU A 404 48.63 -34.94 -32.75
CA GLU A 404 49.56 -36.03 -33.10
C GLU A 404 48.84 -37.22 -33.75
N LYS A 405 47.69 -37.62 -33.22
CA LYS A 405 46.83 -38.68 -33.79
C LYS A 405 46.23 -38.31 -35.15
N LEU A 406 46.19 -37.03 -35.48
CA LEU A 406 45.66 -36.50 -36.74
C LEU A 406 46.77 -35.96 -37.66
N LYS A 407 48.05 -36.26 -37.42
CA LYS A 407 49.20 -35.70 -38.14
C LYS A 407 49.10 -35.78 -39.68
N ASP A 408 48.46 -36.82 -40.20
CA ASP A 408 48.27 -37.09 -41.63
C ASP A 408 47.12 -36.29 -42.27
N TYR A 409 46.35 -35.55 -41.48
CA TYR A 409 45.29 -34.64 -41.94
C TYR A 409 45.87 -33.25 -42.22
N ASP A 410 45.28 -32.49 -43.15
CA ASP A 410 45.66 -31.09 -43.39
C ASP A 410 45.38 -30.19 -42.16
N GLU A 411 46.03 -29.02 -42.10
CA GLU A 411 45.92 -28.12 -40.94
C GLU A 411 44.50 -27.58 -40.73
N PHE A 412 43.73 -27.35 -41.80
CA PHE A 412 42.37 -26.83 -41.71
C PHE A 412 41.42 -27.86 -41.12
N LYS A 413 41.55 -29.12 -41.54
CA LYS A 413 40.72 -30.23 -41.05
C LYS A 413 41.01 -30.59 -39.59
N ILE A 414 42.28 -30.48 -39.14
CA ILE A 414 42.61 -30.59 -37.70
C ILE A 414 42.03 -29.41 -36.92
N ARG A 415 42.21 -28.18 -37.39
CA ARG A 415 41.66 -26.97 -36.75
C ARG A 415 40.14 -27.09 -36.57
N ASP A 416 39.43 -27.53 -37.60
CA ASP A 416 37.97 -27.61 -37.57
C ASP A 416 37.50 -28.69 -36.59
N LEU A 417 38.12 -29.88 -36.59
CA LEU A 417 37.86 -30.94 -35.60
C LEU A 417 38.13 -30.47 -34.16
N LEU A 418 39.25 -29.79 -33.90
CA LEU A 418 39.55 -29.22 -32.59
C LEU A 418 38.55 -28.14 -32.19
N SER A 419 38.15 -27.27 -33.12
CA SER A 419 37.18 -26.20 -32.83
C SER A 419 35.80 -26.76 -32.46
N MET A 420 35.36 -27.83 -33.12
CA MET A 420 34.13 -28.54 -32.79
C MET A 420 34.18 -29.20 -31.41
N GLU A 421 35.35 -29.65 -30.97
CA GLU A 421 35.49 -30.33 -29.67
C GLU A 421 35.77 -29.37 -28.51
N LEU A 422 36.51 -28.28 -28.76
CA LEU A 422 36.61 -27.16 -27.81
C LEU A 422 35.23 -26.56 -27.55
N THR A 423 34.48 -26.22 -28.62
CA THR A 423 33.10 -25.74 -28.46
C THR A 423 32.21 -26.78 -27.79
N ARG A 424 32.41 -28.10 -27.98
CA ARG A 424 31.66 -29.13 -27.25
C ARG A 424 32.00 -29.19 -25.75
N GLU A 425 33.27 -29.05 -25.35
CA GLU A 425 33.65 -29.02 -23.93
C GLU A 425 33.25 -27.69 -23.27
N GLU A 426 33.37 -26.58 -23.98
CA GLU A 426 32.92 -25.27 -23.50
C GLU A 426 31.39 -25.21 -23.43
N MET A 427 30.64 -25.71 -24.42
CA MET A 427 29.17 -25.81 -24.35
C MET A 427 28.67 -26.72 -23.22
N LYS A 428 29.48 -27.69 -22.75
CA LYS A 428 29.16 -28.43 -21.51
C LYS A 428 29.27 -27.54 -20.28
N LYS A 429 30.30 -26.68 -20.20
CA LYS A 429 30.45 -25.67 -19.12
C LYS A 429 29.40 -24.55 -19.23
N PHE A 430 29.07 -24.13 -20.45
CA PHE A 430 28.04 -23.13 -20.79
C PHE A 430 26.63 -23.73 -20.91
N SER A 431 26.39 -24.96 -20.45
CA SER A 431 25.07 -25.60 -20.56
C SER A 431 23.95 -24.84 -19.82
N GLY A 432 24.29 -24.02 -18.83
CA GLY A 432 23.35 -23.06 -18.21
C GLY A 432 22.94 -21.90 -19.13
N PHE A 433 23.80 -21.47 -20.07
CA PHE A 433 23.49 -20.42 -21.04
C PHE A 433 22.65 -20.92 -22.22
N THR A 434 22.77 -22.18 -22.64
CA THR A 434 21.85 -22.75 -23.63
C THR A 434 20.42 -22.84 -23.09
N ILE A 435 20.22 -23.02 -21.78
CA ILE A 435 18.90 -22.92 -21.16
C ILE A 435 18.34 -21.50 -21.30
N ILE A 436 19.16 -20.46 -21.04
CA ILE A 436 18.76 -19.05 -21.23
C ILE A 436 18.44 -18.77 -22.71
N GLY A 437 19.28 -19.22 -23.66
CA GLY A 437 19.03 -19.05 -25.09
C GLY A 437 17.76 -19.76 -25.58
N HIS A 438 17.48 -20.96 -25.06
CA HIS A 438 16.27 -21.70 -25.40
C HIS A 438 15.01 -21.09 -24.76
N TRP A 439 15.14 -20.52 -23.55
CA TRP A 439 14.09 -19.76 -22.88
C TRP A 439 13.78 -18.46 -23.65
N VAL A 440 14.80 -17.66 -23.99
CA VAL A 440 14.64 -16.42 -24.79
C VAL A 440 14.02 -16.70 -26.15
N THR A 441 14.45 -17.74 -26.88
CA THR A 441 13.81 -18.09 -28.17
C THR A 441 12.40 -18.64 -28.01
N HIS A 442 12.09 -19.37 -26.94
CA HIS A 442 10.73 -19.85 -26.67
C HIS A 442 9.79 -18.70 -26.24
N SER A 443 10.29 -17.71 -25.49
CA SER A 443 9.55 -16.50 -25.10
C SER A 443 9.33 -15.52 -26.27
N LEU A 444 10.29 -15.42 -27.21
CA LEU A 444 10.17 -14.53 -28.38
C LEU A 444 9.28 -15.09 -29.51
N LEU A 445 8.97 -16.39 -29.52
CA LEU A 445 8.27 -17.06 -30.62
C LEU A 445 6.83 -17.53 -30.32
N LYS A 446 6.33 -17.35 -29.09
CA LYS A 446 4.92 -17.60 -28.78
C LYS A 446 4.13 -16.28 -28.73
N LYS A 447 3.07 -16.20 -29.55
CA LYS A 447 1.92 -15.34 -29.24
C LYS A 447 1.32 -15.79 -27.90
N PRO A 448 0.63 -14.91 -27.15
CA PRO A 448 -0.08 -15.31 -25.94
C PRO A 448 -1.09 -16.41 -26.28
N ILE A 449 -0.88 -17.58 -25.68
CA ILE A 449 -1.77 -18.72 -25.75
C ILE A 449 -2.67 -18.63 -24.52
N GLY A 450 -3.99 -18.63 -24.72
CA GLY A 450 -4.97 -18.55 -23.62
C GLY A 450 -4.81 -19.72 -22.64
N GLY A 451 -4.95 -19.45 -21.34
CA GLY A 451 -4.53 -20.35 -20.26
C GLY A 451 -5.10 -21.79 -20.30
N ARG A 452 -6.18 -22.03 -21.04
CA ARG A 452 -6.79 -23.36 -21.22
C ARG A 452 -5.86 -24.36 -21.91
N GLU A 453 -5.07 -23.92 -22.89
CA GLU A 453 -4.11 -24.80 -23.60
C GLU A 453 -2.85 -25.07 -22.76
N VAL A 454 -2.50 -24.18 -21.83
CA VAL A 454 -1.41 -24.38 -20.86
C VAL A 454 -1.79 -25.48 -19.87
N GLU A 455 -3.02 -25.45 -19.35
CA GLU A 455 -3.55 -26.48 -18.44
C GLU A 455 -3.61 -27.87 -19.11
N GLU A 456 -3.96 -27.94 -20.39
CA GLU A 456 -3.92 -29.19 -21.16
C GLU A 456 -2.49 -29.67 -21.45
N ALA A 457 -1.56 -28.76 -21.73
CA ALA A 457 -0.14 -29.09 -21.89
C ALA A 457 0.50 -29.63 -20.61
N GLU A 458 0.20 -29.05 -19.44
CA GLU A 458 0.67 -29.57 -18.14
C GLU A 458 0.07 -30.94 -17.82
N LYS A 459 -1.22 -31.16 -18.11
CA LYS A 459 -1.86 -32.48 -17.96
C LYS A 459 -1.21 -33.52 -18.88
N ALA A 460 -0.88 -33.17 -20.12
CA ALA A 460 -0.17 -34.04 -21.05
C ALA A 460 1.26 -34.36 -20.56
N PHE A 461 2.02 -33.36 -20.13
CA PHE A 461 3.40 -33.53 -19.64
C PHE A 461 3.45 -34.37 -18.35
N THR A 462 2.49 -34.17 -17.44
CA THR A 462 2.35 -34.95 -16.20
C THR A 462 1.99 -36.40 -16.49
N LYS A 463 1.13 -36.64 -17.50
CA LYS A 463 0.77 -37.98 -17.97
C LYS A 463 1.98 -38.72 -18.54
N GLU A 464 2.76 -38.07 -19.40
CA GLU A 464 3.98 -38.63 -20.00
C GLU A 464 5.06 -38.96 -18.94
N ARG A 465 5.19 -38.11 -17.92
CA ARG A 465 6.12 -38.32 -16.80
C ARG A 465 5.73 -39.53 -15.94
N LYS A 466 4.44 -39.82 -15.80
CA LYS A 466 3.93 -41.04 -15.13
C LYS A 466 4.15 -42.30 -15.99
N THR A 467 3.97 -42.25 -17.31
CA THR A 467 4.28 -43.42 -18.17
C THR A 467 5.77 -43.75 -18.15
N LYS A 468 6.66 -42.76 -18.25
CA LYS A 468 8.12 -42.96 -18.22
C LYS A 468 8.67 -43.38 -16.85
N ALA A 469 7.91 -43.20 -15.77
CA ALA A 469 8.23 -43.75 -14.45
C ALA A 469 7.87 -45.24 -14.36
N ALA A 470 6.76 -45.66 -14.97
CA ALA A 470 6.31 -47.06 -14.99
C ALA A 470 7.21 -47.98 -15.85
N GLU A 471 7.94 -47.44 -16.83
CA GLU A 471 8.89 -48.20 -17.66
C GLU A 471 10.28 -48.40 -16.99
N LYS A 472 10.44 -48.04 -15.70
CA LYS A 472 11.72 -48.10 -14.99
C LYS A 472 11.65 -48.76 -13.60
N GLU A 473 11.09 -49.97 -13.55
CA GLU A 473 11.41 -50.93 -12.47
C GLU A 473 11.93 -52.24 -13.08
N PRO A 474 13.14 -52.70 -12.71
CA PRO A 474 13.64 -54.02 -13.09
C PRO A 474 13.14 -55.08 -12.10
N GLU A 475 12.78 -56.25 -12.63
CA GLU A 475 12.40 -57.42 -11.84
C GLU A 475 13.57 -57.93 -10.98
N THR A 476 13.39 -58.01 -9.66
CA THR A 476 14.07 -59.00 -8.82
C THR A 476 13.11 -59.53 -7.76
N ALA A 477 12.69 -60.79 -7.91
CA ALA A 477 11.91 -61.51 -6.92
C ALA A 477 12.80 -62.08 -5.79
N GLY A 478 12.26 -62.15 -4.57
CA GLY A 478 12.92 -62.78 -3.42
C GLY A 478 11.95 -62.94 -2.24
N GLU A 479 11.61 -64.18 -1.91
CA GLU A 479 10.57 -64.55 -0.94
C GLU A 479 10.86 -64.10 0.52
N LYS A 480 9.80 -63.75 1.26
CA LYS A 480 9.52 -64.35 2.60
C LYS A 480 8.07 -64.13 3.08
N LYS A 481 7.67 -64.99 4.03
CA LYS A 481 6.29 -65.31 4.46
C LYS A 481 5.83 -64.47 5.67
N GLU A 482 4.52 -64.55 5.97
CA GLU A 482 3.83 -64.55 7.31
C GLU A 482 4.32 -63.53 8.39
N GLU A 483 3.52 -62.76 9.13
CA GLU A 483 2.05 -62.62 9.36
C GLU A 483 1.73 -61.10 9.54
N THR A 484 0.58 -60.54 9.99
CA THR A 484 -0.54 -61.00 10.86
C THR A 484 -1.82 -60.14 10.60
N LYS A 485 -2.95 -60.51 11.22
CA LYS A 485 -4.08 -59.68 11.76
C LYS A 485 -4.32 -58.25 11.23
N LYS A 486 -5.50 -57.96 10.66
CA LYS A 486 -6.79 -57.64 11.34
C LYS A 486 -6.74 -56.43 12.28
N GLU A 487 -7.46 -55.36 11.92
CA GLU A 487 -8.71 -54.94 12.59
C GLU A 487 -9.45 -53.84 11.79
N GLU A 488 -10.64 -54.17 11.28
CA GLU A 488 -11.67 -53.18 10.93
C GLU A 488 -12.60 -53.06 12.15
N GLY A 489 -13.02 -51.83 12.48
CA GLY A 489 -13.87 -51.55 13.64
C GLY A 489 -14.78 -50.34 13.40
N THR A 490 -16.05 -50.62 13.09
CA THR A 490 -17.14 -49.66 12.89
C THR A 490 -17.81 -49.20 14.20
N ALA A 491 -18.73 -48.23 14.06
CA ALA A 491 -19.73 -47.70 15.01
C ALA A 491 -19.36 -46.33 15.63
N GLU A 492 -20.12 -45.24 15.51
CA GLU A 492 -21.59 -44.99 15.51
C GLU A 492 -22.17 -44.75 16.93
N GLU A 493 -22.87 -43.62 17.04
CA GLU A 493 -23.75 -43.09 18.11
C GLU A 493 -23.65 -43.60 19.57
N LYS A 494 -23.60 -42.64 20.53
CA LYS A 494 -24.80 -42.27 21.31
C LYS A 494 -24.70 -40.98 22.14
N LYS A 495 -25.89 -40.47 22.48
CA LYS A 495 -26.19 -39.30 23.33
C LYS A 495 -26.37 -39.67 24.81
N GLU A 496 -26.63 -38.63 25.59
CA GLU A 496 -27.14 -38.62 26.98
C GLU A 496 -26.11 -38.95 28.07
N ALA A 497 -26.23 -38.46 29.30
CA ALA A 497 -26.83 -37.25 29.89
C ALA A 497 -26.56 -37.37 31.39
N GLN A 498 -26.18 -36.29 32.09
CA GLN A 498 -26.21 -36.31 33.56
C GLN A 498 -26.66 -34.97 34.14
N LYS A 499 -27.61 -35.07 35.08
CA LYS A 499 -28.33 -33.97 35.71
C LYS A 499 -28.65 -34.40 37.14
N GLY A 500 -28.49 -33.48 38.09
CA GLY A 500 -28.73 -33.73 39.52
C GLY A 500 -27.42 -34.05 40.29
N GLN A 501 -27.30 -33.68 41.57
CA GLN A 501 -28.31 -33.05 42.44
C GLN A 501 -27.63 -32.35 43.63
N GLU A 502 -28.21 -31.23 44.09
CA GLU A 502 -28.46 -30.83 45.50
C GLU A 502 -27.37 -31.05 46.60
N LYS A 503 -27.18 -30.16 47.59
CA LYS A 503 -28.23 -29.50 48.41
C LYS A 503 -27.63 -28.41 49.34
N THR A 504 -28.36 -27.31 49.57
CA THR A 504 -28.55 -26.50 50.83
C THR A 504 -27.34 -26.15 51.74
N THR A 505 -27.33 -25.06 52.52
CA THR A 505 -28.41 -24.34 53.23
C THR A 505 -27.95 -22.94 53.70
N GLU A 506 -28.90 -22.01 53.98
CA GLU A 506 -28.83 -20.92 55.00
C GLU A 506 -27.72 -19.83 54.90
N GLU A 507 -27.84 -18.61 55.47
CA GLU A 507 -28.97 -17.71 55.75
C GLU A 507 -28.41 -16.27 55.99
N LYS A 508 -29.27 -15.23 55.95
CA LYS A 508 -29.14 -13.95 56.69
C LYS A 508 -27.77 -13.21 56.75
N LYS A 509 -27.69 -12.03 56.10
CA LYS A 509 -27.92 -10.70 56.75
C LYS A 509 -27.51 -9.51 55.88
N THR A 510 -28.42 -8.55 55.75
CA THR A 510 -28.13 -7.15 55.38
C THR A 510 -27.45 -6.42 56.55
N PRO A 511 -26.55 -5.47 56.29
CA PRO A 511 -26.32 -4.31 57.16
C PRO A 511 -26.67 -2.99 56.47
N GLU A 512 -26.97 -1.97 57.28
CA GLU A 512 -27.55 -0.68 56.88
C GLU A 512 -26.53 0.30 56.26
N GLU A 513 -27.05 1.26 55.49
CA GLU A 513 -26.35 2.51 55.15
C GLU A 513 -26.10 3.36 56.41
N PRO A 514 -24.92 3.99 56.55
CA PRO A 514 -24.75 5.14 57.43
C PRO A 514 -24.91 6.45 56.66
N GLU A 515 -25.88 7.27 57.05
CA GLU A 515 -25.97 8.68 56.63
C GLU A 515 -24.67 9.44 56.95
N GLN A 516 -24.08 10.12 55.96
CA GLN A 516 -23.03 11.11 56.19
C GLN A 516 -23.59 12.54 56.08
N LYS A 517 -23.49 13.29 57.18
CA LYS A 517 -23.74 14.73 57.19
C LYS A 517 -22.60 15.48 56.47
N PRO A 518 -22.89 16.60 55.78
CA PRO A 518 -21.85 17.42 55.16
C PRO A 518 -21.09 18.25 56.21
N PRO A 519 -19.76 18.42 56.09
CA PRO A 519 -19.04 19.46 56.80
C PRO A 519 -19.21 20.82 56.10
N ALA A 520 -19.38 21.88 56.89
CA ALA A 520 -19.16 23.25 56.43
C ALA A 520 -17.64 23.56 56.50
N GLY A 521 -17.09 24.24 55.49
CA GLY A 521 -15.66 24.57 55.47
C GLY A 521 -15.29 25.44 54.26
N GLU A 522 -14.83 26.64 54.55
CA GLU A 522 -14.48 27.75 53.66
C GLU A 522 -13.33 27.43 52.67
N GLY A 523 -13.28 28.15 51.54
CA GLY A 523 -12.16 28.06 50.59
C GLY A 523 -12.44 28.66 49.21
N LYS A 524 -12.62 29.99 49.12
CA LYS A 524 -12.59 30.69 47.83
C LYS A 524 -11.15 31.10 47.50
N GLU A 525 -10.57 30.53 46.46
CA GLU A 525 -9.33 31.01 45.86
C GLU A 525 -9.60 31.35 44.39
N GLU A 526 -9.49 32.64 44.04
CA GLU A 526 -9.76 33.13 42.68
C GLU A 526 -8.53 32.92 41.79
N ALA A 527 -8.59 31.93 40.90
CA ALA A 527 -7.59 31.79 39.83
C ALA A 527 -7.75 32.92 38.80
N LYS A 528 -6.68 33.70 38.60
CA LYS A 528 -6.65 34.77 37.57
C LYS A 528 -6.53 34.19 36.17
N GLU A 529 -7.47 34.58 35.30
CA GLU A 529 -7.33 34.44 33.84
C GLU A 529 -6.10 35.23 33.33
N PRO A 530 -5.32 34.69 32.37
CA PRO A 530 -4.25 35.43 31.71
C PRO A 530 -4.80 36.51 30.75
N GLU A 531 -4.21 37.71 30.76
CA GLU A 531 -4.66 38.82 29.91
C GLU A 531 -4.37 38.60 28.42
N VAL A 532 -5.42 38.42 27.62
CA VAL A 532 -5.36 38.52 26.16
C VAL A 532 -5.12 39.99 25.75
N PRO A 533 -4.25 40.28 24.76
CA PRO A 533 -3.97 41.66 24.32
C PRO A 533 -5.23 42.42 23.91
N LYS A 534 -5.29 43.69 24.34
CA LYS A 534 -6.54 44.46 24.49
C LYS A 534 -7.23 45.05 23.25
N PRO A 535 -6.65 45.19 22.03
CA PRO A 535 -7.33 45.92 20.95
C PRO A 535 -8.55 45.19 20.36
N LYS A 536 -8.44 43.90 19.99
CA LYS A 536 -9.53 43.16 19.32
C LYS A 536 -10.82 43.08 20.15
N LYS A 537 -10.72 42.76 21.45
CA LYS A 537 -11.90 42.70 22.35
C LYS A 537 -12.61 44.07 22.47
N GLN A 538 -11.89 45.19 22.41
CA GLN A 538 -12.52 46.53 22.48
C GLN A 538 -13.23 46.93 21.18
N ILE A 539 -12.68 46.59 20.01
CA ILE A 539 -13.31 46.87 18.71
C ILE A 539 -14.63 46.09 18.58
N ILE A 540 -14.59 44.78 18.83
CA ILE A 540 -15.77 43.91 18.73
C ILE A 540 -16.84 44.34 19.73
N LYS A 541 -16.48 44.64 20.99
CA LYS A 541 -17.45 45.10 22.00
C LYS A 541 -18.11 46.43 21.60
N LYS A 542 -17.33 47.41 21.13
CA LYS A 542 -17.87 48.70 20.65
C LYS A 542 -18.79 48.53 19.42
N ALA A 543 -18.52 47.57 18.54
CA ALA A 543 -19.40 47.27 17.42
C ALA A 543 -20.74 46.66 17.89
N VAL A 544 -20.69 45.64 18.77
CA VAL A 544 -21.88 44.97 19.32
C VAL A 544 -22.77 45.95 20.10
N ASP A 545 -22.18 46.76 20.99
CA ASP A 545 -22.92 47.75 21.79
C ASP A 545 -23.61 48.82 20.90
N LYS A 546 -23.06 49.09 19.71
CA LYS A 546 -23.58 50.07 18.74
C LYS A 546 -24.62 49.49 17.78
N ILE A 547 -24.51 48.21 17.45
CA ILE A 547 -25.48 47.44 16.65
C ILE A 547 -26.81 47.28 17.40
N ALA A 548 -26.77 47.08 18.72
CA ALA A 548 -27.95 46.89 19.57
C ALA A 548 -28.94 48.08 19.60
N GLY A 549 -28.58 49.23 19.04
CA GLY A 549 -29.36 50.49 19.13
C GLY A 549 -29.97 51.03 17.84
N ARG A 550 -29.85 50.37 16.67
CA ARG A 550 -30.28 50.92 15.37
C ARG A 550 -31.49 50.21 14.74
N LYS A 551 -32.22 50.94 13.88
CA LYS A 551 -33.54 50.54 13.35
C LYS A 551 -33.66 50.44 11.81
N SER A 552 -32.57 50.59 11.04
CA SER A 552 -32.59 50.35 9.59
C SER A 552 -31.53 49.30 9.19
N PRO A 553 -31.83 48.40 8.23
CA PRO A 553 -30.84 47.45 7.70
C PRO A 553 -29.66 48.14 6.99
N GLU A 554 -29.89 49.30 6.38
CA GLU A 554 -28.87 50.06 5.64
C GLU A 554 -27.80 50.65 6.58
N ASP A 555 -28.20 51.11 7.77
CA ASP A 555 -27.27 51.57 8.81
C ASP A 555 -26.50 50.43 9.48
N LEU A 556 -27.00 49.19 9.36
CA LEU A 556 -26.32 47.98 9.84
C LEU A 556 -25.23 47.56 8.85
N MET A 557 -25.55 47.52 7.55
CA MET A 557 -24.59 47.18 6.49
C MET A 557 -23.41 48.15 6.46
N LYS A 558 -23.65 49.47 6.52
CA LYS A 558 -22.57 50.47 6.56
C LYS A 558 -21.66 50.37 7.79
N GLU A 559 -22.20 49.92 8.93
CA GLU A 559 -21.39 49.74 10.14
C GLU A 559 -20.61 48.41 10.10
N LEU A 560 -21.16 47.36 9.45
CA LEU A 560 -20.45 46.10 9.16
C LEU A 560 -19.27 46.32 8.21
N GLU A 561 -19.48 47.01 7.08
CA GLU A 561 -18.42 47.39 6.13
C GLU A 561 -17.30 48.19 6.83
N ARG A 562 -17.67 49.06 7.77
CA ARG A 562 -16.69 49.84 8.55
C ARG A 562 -15.89 48.96 9.52
N VAL A 563 -16.53 48.00 10.18
CA VAL A 563 -15.86 47.08 11.13
C VAL A 563 -14.93 46.12 10.38
N ASP A 564 -15.31 45.65 9.20
CA ASP A 564 -14.48 44.80 8.34
C ASP A 564 -13.22 45.55 7.86
N LYS A 565 -13.38 46.83 7.48
CA LYS A 565 -12.27 47.72 7.18
C LYS A 565 -11.37 47.97 8.40
N ASP A 566 -11.94 48.35 9.54
CA ASP A 566 -11.19 48.60 10.80
C ASP A 566 -10.42 47.32 11.25
N LEU A 567 -10.94 46.11 10.97
CA LEU A 567 -10.27 44.83 11.22
C LEU A 567 -9.14 44.51 10.23
N THR A 568 -9.31 44.91 8.96
CA THR A 568 -8.31 44.70 7.90
C THR A 568 -7.09 45.60 8.13
N GLU A 569 -7.30 46.90 8.41
CA GLU A 569 -6.22 47.84 8.73
C GLU A 569 -5.46 47.38 10.00
N ALA A 570 -6.17 46.91 11.03
CA ALA A 570 -5.54 46.34 12.23
C ALA A 570 -4.79 45.01 11.97
N LYS A 571 -5.07 44.29 10.88
CA LYS A 571 -4.31 43.10 10.50
C LYS A 571 -2.99 43.50 9.83
N GLU A 572 -3.03 44.42 8.87
CA GLU A 572 -1.84 44.95 8.20
C GLU A 572 -0.85 45.63 9.18
N GLU A 573 -1.37 46.32 10.20
CA GLU A 573 -0.54 46.95 11.23
C GLU A 573 0.17 45.91 12.11
N ASN A 574 -0.48 44.80 12.45
CA ASN A 574 0.18 43.68 13.16
C ASN A 574 1.19 42.93 12.28
N GLU A 575 0.92 42.77 10.97
CA GLU A 575 1.87 42.16 10.03
C GLU A 575 3.12 43.05 9.86
N LYS A 576 2.99 44.39 9.85
CA LYS A 576 4.13 45.31 9.90
C LYS A 576 4.97 45.20 11.18
N VAL A 577 4.33 45.19 12.34
CA VAL A 577 5.04 45.04 13.64
C VAL A 577 5.77 43.70 13.72
N GLY A 578 5.20 42.63 13.14
CA GLY A 578 5.89 41.34 12.99
C GLY A 578 7.11 41.40 12.05
N PHE A 579 7.07 42.23 11.01
CA PHE A 579 8.17 42.39 10.05
C PHE A 579 9.32 43.26 10.60
N GLU A 580 9.00 44.30 11.39
CA GLU A 580 10.01 45.15 12.06
C GLU A 580 10.69 44.45 13.25
N ALA A 581 10.06 43.43 13.85
CA ALA A 581 10.67 42.59 14.88
C ALA A 581 11.58 41.45 14.32
N LEU A 582 11.70 41.36 12.99
CA LEU A 582 12.50 40.35 12.27
C LEU A 582 13.79 40.93 11.64
N PHE A 583 14.11 42.19 11.93
CA PHE A 583 15.35 42.90 11.58
C PHE A 583 16.03 43.46 12.84
#